data_AF-A0A174NJF0-F1
#
_entry.id   AF-A0A174NJF0-F1
#
_cell.length_a   1.000
_cell.length_b   1.000
_cell.length_c   1.000
_cell.angle_alpha   90.00
_cell.angle_beta   90.00
_cell.angle_gamma   90.00
#
_symmetry.space_group_name_H-M   'P 1'
#
loop_
_entity.id
_entity.type
_entity.pdbx_description
1 polymer ?
#
loop_
_entity_poly.entity_id
_entity_poly.type
_entity_poly.pdbx_seq_one_letter_code
_entity_poly.pdbx_strand_id
1 'polypeptide(L)'
;MKNKKWITLATAVVLAVTALPLGVFAAKKDEAKLAKVTLNEVAHSIFYAPQYVAIEEGYFKDEGLDMTLITGFGADKTMTAVISGEADIGFMGAEASIYAYQEGATDPVVNFAQLTQRAGNFLVAREEMPDFKWEDLKGRKVLGGRKGGVHISM
;
A
#
# COMPACT_ATOMS: atom_id res chain seq x y z
N MET A 1 71.17 29.79 0.71
CA MET A 1 70.09 29.32 -0.21
C MET A 1 69.53 27.93 0.11
N LYS A 2 70.19 27.08 0.91
CA LYS A 2 69.73 25.71 1.21
C LYS A 2 68.53 25.65 2.18
N ASN A 3 68.37 26.64 3.05
CA ASN A 3 67.42 26.60 4.18
C ASN A 3 65.99 27.01 3.78
N LYS A 4 65.85 27.84 2.73
CA LYS A 4 64.53 28.30 2.23
C LYS A 4 63.72 27.16 1.60
N LYS A 5 64.39 26.21 0.92
CA LYS A 5 63.74 25.07 0.27
C LYS A 5 63.06 24.12 1.26
N TRP A 6 63.65 23.95 2.44
CA TRP A 6 63.12 23.07 3.50
C TRP A 6 61.94 23.70 4.23
N ILE A 7 61.97 25.02 4.42
CA ILE A 7 60.85 25.77 5.00
C ILE A 7 59.65 25.73 4.03
N THR A 8 59.89 25.93 2.72
CA THR A 8 58.83 25.90 1.71
C THR A 8 58.18 24.50 1.59
N LEU A 9 58.99 23.44 1.71
CA LEU A 9 58.50 22.06 1.70
C LEU A 9 57.70 21.71 2.96
N ALA A 10 58.14 22.18 4.14
CA ALA A 10 57.42 21.99 5.39
C ALA A 10 56.06 22.73 5.38
N THR A 11 56.01 23.95 4.84
CA THR A 11 54.74 24.71 4.72
C THR A 11 53.77 24.05 3.76
N ALA A 12 54.24 23.48 2.64
CA ALA A 12 53.39 22.77 1.68
C ALA A 12 52.81 21.46 2.25
N VAL A 13 53.59 20.73 3.06
CA VAL A 13 53.11 19.51 3.74
C VAL A 13 52.09 19.85 4.83
N VAL A 14 52.27 20.93 5.59
CA VAL A 14 51.30 21.38 6.60
C VAL A 14 49.98 21.84 5.95
N LEU A 15 50.04 22.51 4.80
CA LEU A 15 48.83 22.88 4.03
C LEU A 15 48.12 21.66 3.42
N ALA A 16 48.85 20.65 2.95
CA ALA A 16 48.26 19.42 2.44
C ALA A 16 47.61 18.57 3.54
N VAL A 17 48.20 18.53 4.74
CA VAL A 17 47.67 17.76 5.90
C VAL A 17 46.48 18.48 6.55
N THR A 18 46.39 19.80 6.48
CA THR A 18 45.25 20.57 7.03
C THR A 18 44.06 20.68 6.09
N ALA A 19 44.22 20.41 4.78
CA ALA A 19 43.12 20.35 3.82
C ALA A 19 42.37 19.00 3.83
N LEU A 20 42.92 17.96 4.45
CA LEU A 20 42.36 16.61 4.49
C LEU A 20 41.16 16.36 5.44
N PRO A 21 40.79 17.17 6.46
CA PRO A 21 39.62 16.85 7.28
C PRO A 21 38.28 17.25 6.63
N LEU A 22 38.27 18.09 5.58
CA LEU A 22 37.02 18.58 4.98
C LEU A 22 36.28 17.52 4.15
N GLY A 23 36.95 16.44 3.75
CA GLY A 23 36.32 15.34 3.01
C GLY A 23 35.75 14.21 3.88
N VAL A 24 36.11 14.15 5.17
CA VAL A 24 35.71 13.06 6.09
C VAL A 24 34.42 13.39 6.85
N PHE A 25 34.03 14.67 6.90
CA PHE A 25 32.72 15.13 7.36
C PHE A 25 31.73 15.35 6.22
N ALA A 26 31.87 14.62 5.11
CA ALA A 26 30.70 14.31 4.31
C ALA A 26 29.80 13.45 5.20
N ALA A 27 28.90 14.10 5.93
CA ALA A 27 27.87 13.45 6.71
C ALA A 27 27.30 12.34 5.84
N LYS A 28 27.55 11.09 6.25
CA LYS A 28 26.87 9.94 5.67
C LYS A 28 25.41 10.29 5.89
N LYS A 29 24.74 10.74 4.81
CA LYS A 29 23.33 11.05 4.84
C LYS A 29 22.72 9.71 5.23
N ASP A 30 22.31 9.57 6.50
CA ASP A 30 21.62 8.37 6.94
C ASP A 30 20.50 8.18 5.93
N GLU A 31 20.60 7.14 5.11
CA GLU A 31 19.51 6.77 4.24
C GLU A 31 18.32 6.58 5.18
N ALA A 32 17.35 7.49 5.09
CA ALA A 32 16.17 7.45 5.93
C ALA A 32 15.58 6.04 5.78
N LYS A 33 15.62 5.27 6.86
CA LYS A 33 15.19 3.88 6.82
C LYS A 33 13.68 3.89 6.59
N LEU A 34 13.26 3.64 5.36
CA LEU A 34 11.86 3.60 4.98
C LEU A 34 11.14 2.53 5.81
N ALA A 35 9.95 2.87 6.30
CA ALA A 35 9.08 1.91 6.97
C ALA A 35 8.45 1.02 5.91
N LYS A 36 8.71 -0.30 6.00
CA LYS A 36 8.13 -1.27 5.08
C LYS A 36 6.66 -1.47 5.43
N VAL A 37 5.81 -1.43 4.40
CA VAL A 37 4.37 -1.64 4.54
C VAL A 37 3.90 -2.55 3.42
N THR A 38 3.27 -3.65 3.78
CA THR A 38 2.64 -4.59 2.85
C THR A 38 1.15 -4.31 2.76
N LEU A 39 0.70 -3.87 1.60
CA LEU A 39 -0.71 -3.67 1.28
C LEU A 39 -1.21 -4.84 0.44
N ASN A 40 -2.21 -5.56 0.95
CA ASN A 40 -2.88 -6.61 0.21
C ASN A 40 -4.21 -6.08 -0.37
N GLU A 41 -4.34 -6.05 -1.69
CA GLU A 41 -5.55 -5.58 -2.37
C GLU A 41 -6.47 -6.74 -2.78
N VAL A 42 -7.77 -6.51 -2.69
CA VAL A 42 -8.78 -7.52 -3.04
C VAL A 42 -8.73 -7.93 -4.51
N ALA A 43 -8.39 -7.01 -5.40
CA ALA A 43 -8.30 -7.21 -6.84
C ALA A 43 -7.42 -6.12 -7.47
N HIS A 44 -6.73 -6.44 -8.57
CA HIS A 44 -6.03 -5.44 -9.35
C HIS A 44 -7.00 -4.78 -10.33
N SER A 45 -7.39 -3.53 -10.08
CA SER A 45 -8.52 -2.89 -10.78
C SER A 45 -8.34 -1.39 -10.97
N ILE A 46 -8.89 -0.86 -12.08
CA ILE A 46 -8.88 0.58 -12.38
C ILE A 46 -9.56 1.43 -11.30
N PHE A 47 -10.48 0.87 -10.52
CA PHE A 47 -11.09 1.56 -9.37
C PHE A 47 -10.05 2.01 -8.33
N TYR A 48 -8.88 1.38 -8.35
CA TYR A 48 -7.80 1.67 -7.42
C TYR A 48 -6.64 2.43 -8.06
N ALA A 49 -6.82 2.92 -9.29
CA ALA A 49 -5.79 3.65 -10.03
C ALA A 49 -5.07 4.75 -9.22
N PRO A 50 -5.75 5.57 -8.38
CA PRO A 50 -5.04 6.59 -7.60
C PRO A 50 -3.95 6.01 -6.68
N GLN A 51 -4.16 4.80 -6.13
CA GLN A 51 -3.15 4.15 -5.29
C GLN A 51 -1.94 3.71 -6.11
N TYR A 52 -2.15 3.18 -7.32
CA TYR A 52 -1.08 2.71 -8.19
C TYR A 52 -0.23 3.87 -8.68
N VAL A 53 -0.87 4.98 -9.05
CA VAL A 53 -0.15 6.22 -9.41
C VAL A 53 0.69 6.71 -8.24
N ALA A 54 0.17 6.70 -7.00
CA ALA A 54 0.95 7.13 -5.84
C ALA A 54 2.16 6.22 -5.54
N ILE A 55 2.07 4.92 -5.83
CA ILE A 55 3.20 3.98 -5.74
C ILE A 55 4.23 4.28 -6.83
N GLU A 56 3.80 4.43 -8.08
CA GLU A 56 4.69 4.62 -9.24
C GLU A 56 5.40 5.98 -9.21
N GLU A 57 4.67 7.05 -8.88
CA GLU A 57 5.22 8.41 -8.75
C GLU A 57 6.05 8.61 -7.48
N GLY A 58 6.13 7.59 -6.61
CA GLY A 58 7.01 7.61 -5.43
C GLY A 58 6.48 8.39 -4.23
N TYR A 59 5.23 8.84 -4.23
CA TYR A 59 4.66 9.64 -3.13
C TYR A 59 4.76 8.96 -1.77
N PHE A 60 4.61 7.63 -1.72
CA PHE A 60 4.82 6.91 -0.46
C PHE A 60 6.27 6.95 0.03
N LYS A 61 7.25 6.86 -0.89
CA LYS A 61 8.67 6.94 -0.54
C LYS A 61 9.04 8.34 -0.03
N ASP A 62 8.45 9.38 -0.62
CA ASP A 62 8.60 10.76 -0.16
C ASP A 62 8.09 10.96 1.27
N GLU A 63 7.04 10.23 1.65
CA GLU A 63 6.50 10.16 3.01
C GLU A 63 7.20 9.13 3.91
N GLY A 64 8.30 8.52 3.46
CA GLY A 64 9.10 7.58 4.25
C GLY A 64 8.59 6.14 4.29
N LEU A 65 7.69 5.75 3.38
CA LEU A 65 7.06 4.43 3.30
C LEU A 65 7.59 3.63 2.09
N ASP A 66 8.01 2.39 2.33
CA ASP A 66 8.37 1.42 1.30
C ASP A 66 7.23 0.42 1.10
N MET A 67 6.37 0.73 0.13
CA MET A 67 5.15 -0.03 -0.13
C MET A 67 5.42 -1.29 -0.94
N THR A 68 4.95 -2.44 -0.43
CA THR A 68 4.83 -3.70 -1.19
C THR A 68 3.35 -3.97 -1.46
N LEU A 69 2.98 -4.08 -2.73
CA LEU A 69 1.60 -4.38 -3.14
C LEU A 69 1.45 -5.88 -3.48
N ILE A 70 0.44 -6.53 -2.89
CA ILE A 70 0.10 -7.93 -3.16
C ILE A 70 -1.38 -8.01 -3.53
N THR A 71 -1.73 -8.74 -4.60
CA THR A 71 -3.14 -8.98 -4.94
C THR A 71 -3.64 -10.28 -4.30
N GLY A 72 -4.56 -10.18 -3.34
CA GLY A 72 -5.13 -11.32 -2.62
C GLY A 72 -6.23 -12.09 -3.36
N PHE A 73 -6.85 -11.49 -4.38
CA PHE A 73 -7.94 -12.08 -5.19
C PHE A 73 -9.15 -12.55 -4.36
N GLY A 74 -9.62 -11.70 -3.45
CA GLY A 74 -10.81 -11.93 -2.64
C GLY A 74 -10.72 -11.36 -1.23
N ALA A 75 -11.84 -10.82 -0.73
CA ALA A 75 -11.88 -10.19 0.59
C ALA A 75 -11.58 -11.19 1.73
N ASP A 76 -12.02 -12.44 1.59
CA ASP A 76 -11.67 -13.56 2.49
C ASP A 76 -10.15 -13.75 2.64
N LYS A 77 -9.44 -13.78 1.51
CA LYS A 77 -7.98 -13.96 1.47
C LYS A 77 -7.24 -12.71 1.96
N THR A 78 -7.66 -11.52 1.52
CA THR A 78 -7.07 -10.27 1.98
C THR A 78 -7.26 -10.11 3.49
N MET A 79 -8.44 -10.42 4.04
CA MET A 79 -8.69 -10.37 5.48
C MET A 79 -7.82 -11.38 6.24
N THR A 80 -7.69 -12.59 5.70
CA THR A 80 -6.82 -13.63 6.28
C THR A 80 -5.36 -13.16 6.34
N ALA A 81 -4.86 -12.50 5.28
CA ALA A 81 -3.49 -11.97 5.25
C ALA A 81 -3.25 -10.89 6.32
N VAL A 82 -4.25 -10.04 6.60
CA VAL A 82 -4.15 -9.05 7.69
C VAL A 82 -4.14 -9.72 9.05
N ILE A 83 -5.10 -10.63 9.29
CA ILE A 83 -5.23 -11.34 10.58
C ILE A 83 -3.98 -12.20 10.88
N SER A 84 -3.37 -12.81 9.86
CA SER A 84 -2.16 -13.62 10.03
C SER A 84 -0.88 -12.80 10.21
N GLY A 85 -0.93 -11.49 9.97
CA GLY A 85 0.24 -10.61 9.92
C GLY A 85 1.09 -10.74 8.66
N GLU A 86 0.59 -11.41 7.61
CA GLU A 86 1.23 -11.47 6.29
C GLU A 86 1.14 -10.11 5.56
N ALA A 87 0.09 -9.33 5.83
CA ALA A 87 -0.08 -7.97 5.34
C ALA A 87 -0.34 -7.00 6.49
N ASP A 88 0.24 -5.80 6.39
CA ASP A 88 0.01 -4.72 7.36
C ASP A 88 -1.34 -4.03 7.11
N ILE A 89 -1.74 -3.92 5.84
CA ILE A 89 -2.97 -3.25 5.41
C ILE A 89 -3.72 -4.15 4.43
N GLY A 90 -5.02 -4.31 4.66
CA GLY A 90 -5.94 -4.93 3.71
C GLY A 90 -6.78 -3.88 3.01
N PHE A 91 -6.85 -3.94 1.68
CA PHE A 91 -7.70 -3.07 0.88
C PHE A 91 -8.81 -3.86 0.19
N MET A 92 -9.99 -3.85 0.83
CA MET A 92 -11.19 -4.58 0.44
C MET A 92 -12.44 -3.83 0.90
N GLY A 93 -13.63 -4.43 0.70
CA GLY A 93 -14.88 -3.85 1.19
C GLY A 93 -14.93 -3.76 2.72
N ALA A 94 -15.49 -2.65 3.22
CA ALA A 94 -15.56 -2.34 4.64
C ALA A 94 -16.33 -3.40 5.46
N GLU A 95 -17.26 -4.11 4.82
CA GLU A 95 -18.06 -5.18 5.42
C GLU A 95 -17.21 -6.35 5.93
N ALA A 96 -16.04 -6.61 5.33
CA ALA A 96 -15.20 -7.74 5.72
C ALA A 96 -14.77 -7.66 7.20
N SER A 97 -14.39 -6.47 7.67
CA SER A 97 -14.05 -6.23 9.09
C SER A 97 -15.23 -6.48 10.03
N ILE A 98 -16.44 -6.14 9.59
CA ILE A 98 -17.68 -6.32 10.36
C ILE A 98 -17.99 -7.81 10.47
N TYR A 99 -17.87 -8.57 9.37
CA TYR A 99 -18.08 -10.01 9.38
C TYR A 99 -17.07 -10.72 10.28
N ALA A 100 -15.77 -10.39 10.16
CA ALA A 100 -14.74 -10.97 11.02
C ALA A 100 -15.01 -10.69 12.52
N TYR A 101 -15.45 -9.47 12.84
CA TYR A 101 -15.85 -9.13 14.21
C TYR A 101 -17.07 -9.94 14.68
N GLN A 102 -18.11 -10.07 13.85
CA GLN A 102 -19.30 -10.88 14.17
C GLN A 102 -18.98 -12.37 14.35
N GLU A 103 -17.96 -12.88 13.65
CA GLU A 103 -17.46 -14.25 13.79
C GLU A 103 -16.59 -14.46 15.04
N GLY A 104 -16.36 -13.42 15.84
CA GLY A 104 -15.71 -13.52 17.16
C GLY A 104 -14.24 -13.11 17.19
N ALA A 105 -13.77 -12.31 16.23
CA ALA A 105 -12.40 -11.78 16.26
C ALA A 105 -12.15 -10.98 17.57
N THR A 106 -11.12 -11.37 18.32
CA THR A 106 -10.74 -10.71 19.59
C THR A 106 -9.82 -9.50 19.38
N ASP A 107 -9.21 -9.40 18.20
CA ASP A 107 -8.43 -8.26 17.74
C ASP A 107 -9.04 -7.76 16.40
N PRO A 108 -10.05 -6.89 16.45
CA PRO A 108 -10.81 -6.50 15.27
C PRO A 108 -9.99 -5.60 14.34
N VAL A 109 -9.98 -5.95 13.05
CA VAL A 109 -9.40 -5.11 12.01
C VAL A 109 -10.19 -3.81 11.89
N VAL A 110 -9.48 -2.68 11.88
CA VAL A 110 -10.07 -1.34 11.88
C VAL A 110 -10.10 -0.77 10.47
N ASN A 111 -11.27 -0.32 10.02
CA ASN A 111 -11.39 0.49 8.81
C ASN A 111 -10.95 1.93 9.11
N PHE A 112 -9.91 2.42 8.44
CA PHE A 112 -9.35 3.75 8.70
C PHE A 112 -9.26 4.67 7.48
N ALA A 113 -9.41 4.14 6.27
CA ALA A 113 -9.31 4.90 5.02
C ALA A 113 -10.30 4.39 3.97
N GLN A 114 -10.77 5.29 3.11
CA GLN A 114 -11.70 5.00 2.03
C GLN A 114 -11.17 5.58 0.70
N LEU A 115 -10.99 4.72 -0.31
CA LEU A 115 -10.59 5.16 -1.65
C LEU A 115 -11.78 5.41 -2.58
N THR A 116 -12.83 4.59 -2.46
CA THR A 116 -14.04 4.68 -3.29
C THR A 116 -15.26 5.01 -2.44
N GLN A 117 -16.11 5.93 -2.91
CA GLN A 117 -17.30 6.37 -2.15
C GLN A 117 -18.43 5.32 -2.16
N ARG A 118 -18.49 4.49 -3.20
CA ARG A 118 -19.53 3.47 -3.39
C ARG A 118 -18.91 2.20 -3.97
N ALA A 119 -19.49 1.07 -3.62
CA ALA A 119 -19.14 -0.20 -4.24
C ALA A 119 -19.57 -0.22 -5.72
N GLY A 120 -18.70 -0.70 -6.61
CA GLY A 120 -18.96 -0.86 -8.04
C GLY A 120 -19.84 -2.06 -8.38
N ASN A 121 -20.87 -2.33 -7.57
CA ASN A 121 -21.75 -3.48 -7.75
C ASN A 121 -22.97 -3.08 -8.59
N PHE A 122 -23.25 -3.87 -9.62
CA PHE A 122 -24.37 -3.64 -10.53
C PHE A 122 -25.23 -4.89 -10.62
N LEU A 123 -26.55 -4.70 -10.61
CA LEU A 123 -27.49 -5.72 -11.06
C LEU A 123 -27.71 -5.49 -12.55
N VAL A 124 -27.36 -6.48 -13.36
CA VAL A 124 -27.44 -6.39 -14.83
C VAL A 124 -28.35 -7.48 -15.35
N ALA A 125 -29.26 -7.11 -16.26
CA ALA A 125 -30.13 -8.03 -16.96
C ALA A 125 -29.63 -8.27 -18.39
N ARG A 126 -29.95 -9.44 -18.95
CA ARG A 126 -29.64 -9.76 -20.37
C ARG A 126 -30.47 -8.93 -21.33
N GLU A 127 -31.73 -8.73 -20.97
CA GLU A 127 -32.72 -7.98 -21.74
C GLU A 127 -33.06 -6.68 -21.00
N GLU A 128 -33.51 -5.68 -21.74
CA GLU A 128 -33.98 -4.42 -21.18
C GLU A 128 -35.22 -4.63 -20.29
N MET A 129 -35.24 -3.97 -19.13
CA MET A 129 -36.33 -4.05 -18.15
C MET A 129 -36.69 -2.64 -17.67
N PRO A 130 -37.47 -1.86 -18.45
CA PRO A 130 -37.69 -0.43 -18.19
C PRO A 130 -38.45 -0.15 -16.89
N ASP A 131 -39.29 -1.08 -16.43
CA ASP A 131 -40.11 -0.95 -15.21
C ASP A 131 -39.64 -1.89 -14.09
N PHE A 132 -38.34 -2.19 -14.01
CA PHE A 132 -37.76 -3.11 -13.03
C PHE A 132 -38.13 -2.73 -11.58
N LYS A 133 -38.56 -3.74 -10.81
CA LYS A 133 -38.77 -3.66 -9.36
C LYS A 133 -37.98 -4.77 -8.65
N TRP A 134 -37.58 -4.52 -7.42
CA TRP A 134 -36.82 -5.52 -6.64
C TRP A 134 -37.61 -6.83 -6.43
N GLU A 135 -38.94 -6.77 -6.40
CA GLU A 135 -39.80 -7.94 -6.33
C GLU A 135 -39.66 -8.87 -7.55
N ASP A 136 -39.23 -8.36 -8.70
CA ASP A 136 -39.05 -9.14 -9.93
C ASP A 136 -37.90 -10.16 -9.80
N LEU A 137 -37.03 -10.00 -8.80
CA LEU A 137 -35.98 -10.98 -8.48
C LEU A 137 -36.51 -12.22 -7.75
N LYS A 138 -37.70 -12.14 -7.13
CA LYS A 138 -38.26 -13.26 -6.35
C LYS A 138 -38.47 -14.48 -7.25
N GLY A 139 -37.92 -15.62 -6.84
CA GLY A 139 -37.99 -16.87 -7.60
C GLY A 139 -37.12 -16.91 -8.86
N ARG A 140 -36.32 -15.87 -9.14
CA ARG A 140 -35.34 -15.88 -10.25
C ARG A 140 -34.00 -16.40 -9.76
N LYS A 141 -33.24 -17.00 -10.68
CA LYS A 141 -31.84 -17.35 -10.44
C LYS A 141 -30.99 -16.11 -10.72
N VAL A 142 -30.34 -15.58 -9.67
CA VAL A 142 -29.41 -14.46 -9.80
C VAL A 142 -27.99 -15.01 -9.84
N LEU A 143 -27.22 -14.60 -10.84
CA LEU A 143 -25.80 -14.92 -10.91
C LEU A 143 -25.06 -14.03 -9.92
N GLY A 144 -24.67 -14.60 -8.78
CA GLY A 144 -23.81 -13.95 -7.80
C GLY A 144 -22.35 -13.92 -8.23
N GLY A 145 -21.51 -13.30 -7.39
CA GLY A 145 -20.05 -13.26 -7.56
C GLY A 145 -19.37 -14.61 -7.31
N ARG A 146 -18.12 -14.59 -6.82
CA ARG A 146 -17.36 -15.78 -6.41
C ARG A 146 -17.88 -16.37 -5.10
N LYS A 147 -17.93 -17.71 -4.97
CA LYS A 147 -18.23 -18.43 -3.71
C LYS A 147 -17.38 -17.87 -2.55
N GLY A 148 -18.04 -17.46 -1.46
CA GLY A 148 -17.39 -16.79 -0.32
C GLY A 148 -17.20 -15.27 -0.49
N GLY A 149 -17.72 -14.68 -1.57
CA GLY A 149 -17.86 -13.23 -1.72
C GLY A 149 -19.19 -12.72 -1.19
N VAL A 150 -19.29 -11.40 -1.02
CA VAL A 150 -20.38 -10.65 -0.36
C VAL A 150 -21.77 -10.92 -0.95
N HIS A 151 -21.87 -11.43 -2.18
CA HIS A 151 -23.11 -11.49 -2.94
C HIS A 151 -23.75 -12.89 -3.05
N ILE A 152 -23.29 -13.85 -2.24
CA ILE A 152 -23.83 -15.21 -2.29
C ILE A 152 -24.12 -15.72 -0.87
N SER A 153 -25.01 -15.02 -0.19
CA SER A 153 -26.01 -15.71 0.63
C SER A 153 -27.33 -15.66 -0.13
N MET A 154 -27.61 -16.71 -0.90
CA MET A 154 -28.97 -17.08 -1.28
C MET A 154 -29.18 -18.53 -0.89
#